data_AF-A0ABD1DNY5-F1
#
_entry.id   AF-A0ABD1DNY5-F1
#
_cell.length_a   1.000
_cell.length_b   1.000
_cell.length_c   1.000
_cell.angle_alpha   90.00
_cell.angle_beta   90.00
_cell.angle_gamma   90.00
#
_symmetry.space_group_name_H-M   'P 1'
#
loop_
_entity.id
_entity.type
_entity.pdbx_description
1 polymer ?
#
loop_
_entity_poly.entity_id
_entity_poly.type
_entity_poly.pdbx_seq_one_letter_code
_entity_poly.pdbx_strand_id
1 'polypeptide(L)'
;MEPTEKAAVVARKRPAGRKTNTFVLLLGPVETFMKNFLAHGALHGITYLGMSLLHGIEKLMWLALIMIAVYFCGLLSLESWERFQTKSTVVTIEKDHYYWNISMPSLTICPMNRIDEKLFHQFCDKNYIHDSEEKEELFAFIESLANSTYMNFGNIKGSQNVDRILSMLRIQPKDYMSLIANLTEDLTRRDDQELRVRSQNNLEYIRTMQTLTEYGICYTTNNLIAPNLTTR
;
A
#
# COMPACT_ATOMS: atom_id res chain seq x y z
N MET A 1 -17.49 -94.02 61.93
CA MET A 1 -16.44 -94.86 61.34
C MET A 1 -16.34 -94.45 59.89
N GLU A 2 -15.21 -93.84 59.55
CA GLU A 2 -14.69 -93.43 58.24
C GLU A 2 -14.83 -94.53 57.14
N PRO A 3 -14.68 -94.24 55.83
CA PRO A 3 -13.59 -93.37 55.33
C PRO A 3 -13.90 -92.44 54.15
N THR A 4 -13.10 -91.37 54.11
CA THR A 4 -12.81 -90.52 52.96
C THR A 4 -11.95 -91.26 51.93
N GLU A 5 -12.30 -91.17 50.65
CA GLU A 5 -11.44 -91.59 49.54
C GLU A 5 -10.96 -90.37 48.74
N LYS A 6 -9.64 -90.21 48.61
CA LYS A 6 -9.01 -89.17 47.81
C LYS A 6 -8.55 -89.72 46.46
N ALA A 7 -8.84 -88.92 45.43
CA ALA A 7 -8.03 -88.60 44.24
C ALA A 7 -8.00 -89.58 43.04
N ALA A 8 -8.39 -89.04 41.88
CA ALA A 8 -7.62 -89.15 40.64
C ALA A 8 -7.92 -87.96 39.72
N VAL A 9 -6.96 -87.05 39.56
CA VAL A 9 -7.00 -85.98 38.56
C VAL A 9 -6.60 -86.58 37.20
N VAL A 10 -7.57 -86.72 36.30
CA VAL A 10 -7.33 -87.14 34.91
C VAL A 10 -6.77 -85.95 34.12
N ALA A 11 -5.52 -86.06 33.67
CA ALA A 11 -4.89 -85.08 32.78
C ALA A 11 -5.59 -85.07 31.42
N ARG A 12 -6.39 -84.01 31.17
CA ARG A 12 -7.07 -83.79 29.88
C ARG A 12 -6.07 -83.21 28.87
N LYS A 13 -5.68 -83.99 27.85
CA LYS A 13 -4.88 -83.53 26.70
C LYS A 13 -5.57 -82.32 26.04
N ARG A 14 -4.84 -81.22 25.85
CA ARG A 14 -5.28 -80.06 25.06
C ARG A 14 -5.41 -80.48 23.59
N PRO A 15 -6.52 -80.21 22.89
CA PRO A 15 -6.59 -80.47 21.46
C PRO A 15 -5.70 -79.50 20.69
N ALA A 16 -5.10 -80.03 19.63
CA ALA A 16 -4.15 -79.36 18.75
C ALA A 16 -4.74 -78.09 18.09
N GLY A 17 -3.90 -77.06 17.98
CA GLY A 17 -4.27 -75.75 17.44
C GLY A 17 -4.76 -75.81 16.00
N ARG A 18 -5.95 -75.25 15.76
CA ARG A 18 -6.48 -74.95 14.43
C ARG A 18 -5.73 -73.73 13.90
N LYS A 19 -4.97 -73.90 12.82
CA LYS A 19 -4.32 -72.78 12.11
C LYS A 19 -5.40 -71.89 11.50
N THR A 20 -5.81 -70.83 12.20
CA THR A 20 -6.71 -69.81 11.67
C THR A 20 -5.89 -68.80 10.87
N ASN A 21 -6.14 -68.71 9.56
CA ASN A 21 -5.49 -67.74 8.67
C ASN A 21 -5.64 -66.31 9.22
N THR A 22 -4.54 -65.61 9.44
CA THR A 22 -4.46 -64.24 9.98
C THR A 22 -5.35 -63.24 9.24
N PHE A 23 -5.64 -63.50 7.96
CA PHE A 23 -6.57 -62.71 7.13
C PHE A 23 -8.00 -62.70 7.70
N VAL A 24 -8.50 -63.83 8.21
CA VAL A 24 -9.85 -63.94 8.77
C VAL A 24 -9.97 -63.18 10.10
N LEU A 25 -8.86 -63.04 10.84
CA LEU A 25 -8.84 -62.37 12.14
C LEU A 25 -9.01 -60.84 12.01
N LEU A 26 -8.62 -60.27 10.86
CA LEU A 26 -8.65 -58.83 10.60
C LEU A 26 -9.96 -58.38 9.92
N LEU A 27 -10.62 -59.27 9.16
CA LEU A 27 -11.88 -58.97 8.48
C LEU A 27 -13.06 -58.77 9.46
N GLY A 28 -13.15 -59.56 10.53
CA GLY A 28 -14.28 -59.46 11.48
C GLY A 28 -14.41 -58.09 12.16
N PRO A 29 -13.32 -57.51 12.69
CA PRO A 29 -13.33 -56.16 13.24
C PRO A 29 -13.70 -55.08 12.21
N VAL A 30 -13.19 -55.19 10.97
CA VAL A 30 -13.48 -54.24 9.88
C VAL A 30 -14.94 -54.31 9.46
N GLU A 31 -15.50 -55.51 9.33
CA GLU A 31 -16.92 -55.70 8.99
C GLU A 31 -17.84 -55.11 10.07
N THR A 32 -17.48 -55.32 11.35
CA THR A 32 -18.21 -54.75 12.48
C THR A 32 -18.14 -53.23 12.49
N PHE A 33 -16.96 -52.67 12.21
CA PHE A 33 -16.78 -51.23 12.05
C PHE A 33 -17.62 -50.67 10.91
N MET A 34 -17.60 -51.29 9.73
CA MET A 34 -18.37 -50.82 8.57
C MET A 34 -19.87 -50.87 8.84
N LYS A 35 -20.38 -51.92 9.50
CA LYS A 35 -21.80 -51.99 9.89
C LYS A 35 -22.17 -50.87 10.85
N ASN A 36 -21.34 -50.62 11.87
CA ASN A 36 -21.58 -49.54 12.83
C ASN A 36 -21.48 -48.15 12.19
N PHE A 37 -20.50 -47.94 11.31
CA PHE A 37 -20.32 -46.68 10.58
C PHE A 37 -21.49 -46.40 9.63
N LEU A 38 -21.96 -47.41 8.89
CA LEU A 38 -23.13 -47.26 8.05
C LEU A 38 -24.40 -47.06 8.90
N ALA A 39 -24.54 -47.67 10.08
CA ALA A 39 -25.73 -47.53 10.91
C ALA A 39 -25.81 -46.20 11.69
N HIS A 40 -24.66 -45.65 12.11
CA HIS A 40 -24.58 -44.51 13.02
C HIS A 40 -23.76 -43.32 12.49
N GLY A 41 -23.37 -43.36 11.23
CA GLY A 41 -22.58 -42.30 10.61
C GLY A 41 -23.34 -40.96 10.58
N ALA A 42 -22.60 -39.88 10.78
CA ALA A 42 -23.14 -38.51 10.72
C ALA A 42 -23.31 -37.99 9.28
N LEU A 43 -22.84 -38.74 8.28
CA LEU A 43 -22.98 -38.37 6.87
C LEU A 43 -24.41 -38.61 6.41
N HIS A 44 -25.07 -37.53 5.97
CA HIS A 44 -26.42 -37.61 5.46
C HIS A 44 -26.49 -38.60 4.28
N GLY A 45 -27.45 -39.52 4.33
CA GLY A 45 -27.63 -40.55 3.29
C GLY A 45 -26.94 -41.88 3.58
N ILE A 46 -25.87 -41.90 4.40
CA ILE A 46 -25.05 -43.12 4.59
C ILE A 46 -25.78 -44.24 5.35
N THR A 47 -26.73 -43.84 6.20
CA THR A 47 -27.57 -44.74 7.00
C THR A 47 -28.50 -45.61 6.16
N TYR A 48 -28.92 -45.13 4.99
CA TYR A 48 -29.74 -45.90 4.05
C TYR A 48 -28.97 -47.04 3.36
N LEU A 49 -27.64 -46.96 3.31
CA LEU A 49 -26.81 -48.06 2.79
C LEU A 49 -26.71 -49.22 3.80
N GLY A 50 -26.68 -48.90 5.10
CA GLY A 50 -26.59 -49.88 6.19
C GLY A 50 -27.92 -50.51 6.60
N MET A 51 -29.06 -49.92 6.22
CA MET A 51 -30.38 -50.41 6.61
C MET A 51 -30.72 -51.73 5.89
N SER A 52 -30.99 -52.79 6.65
CA SER A 52 -31.28 -54.12 6.12
C SER A 52 -32.63 -54.23 5.41
N LEU A 53 -33.55 -53.30 5.68
CA LEU A 53 -34.93 -53.30 5.19
C LEU A 53 -35.09 -52.75 3.75
N LEU A 54 -34.07 -52.08 3.20
CA LEU A 54 -34.15 -51.46 1.87
C LEU A 54 -33.76 -52.44 0.75
N HIS A 55 -34.40 -52.29 -0.40
CA HIS A 55 -34.10 -53.09 -1.58
C HIS A 55 -32.75 -52.69 -2.21
N GLY A 56 -32.09 -53.61 -2.91
CA GLY A 56 -30.76 -53.36 -3.48
C GLY A 56 -30.71 -52.16 -4.44
N ILE A 57 -31.81 -51.92 -5.18
CA ILE A 57 -31.94 -50.78 -6.10
C ILE A 57 -32.00 -49.45 -5.34
N GLU A 58 -32.71 -49.40 -4.21
CA GLU A 58 -32.81 -48.19 -3.38
C GLU A 58 -31.45 -47.85 -2.77
N LYS A 59 -30.70 -48.86 -2.32
CA LYS A 59 -29.32 -48.68 -1.84
C LYS A 59 -28.40 -48.15 -2.92
N LEU A 60 -28.54 -48.63 -4.16
CA LEU A 60 -27.77 -48.12 -5.30
C LEU A 60 -28.13 -46.67 -5.61
N MET A 61 -29.41 -46.30 -5.53
CA MET A 61 -29.86 -44.90 -5.69
C MET A 61 -29.24 -44.00 -4.61
N TRP A 62 -29.29 -44.40 -3.34
CA TRP A 62 -28.67 -43.65 -2.24
C TRP A 62 -27.16 -43.52 -2.41
N LEU A 63 -26.49 -44.60 -2.84
CA LEU A 63 -25.07 -44.57 -3.16
C LEU A 63 -24.76 -43.55 -4.25
N ALA A 64 -25.53 -43.55 -5.35
CA ALA A 64 -25.36 -42.60 -6.45
C ALA A 64 -25.56 -41.14 -5.98
N LEU A 65 -26.59 -40.87 -5.17
CA LEU A 65 -26.85 -39.54 -4.63
C LEU A 65 -25.72 -39.04 -3.73
N ILE A 66 -25.17 -39.90 -2.87
CA ILE A 66 -24.02 -39.57 -2.01
C ILE A 66 -22.79 -39.25 -2.85
N MET A 67 -22.49 -40.07 -3.87
CA MET A 67 -21.35 -39.85 -4.76
C MET A 67 -21.46 -38.52 -5.51
N ILE A 68 -22.65 -38.20 -6.03
CA ILE A 68 -22.92 -36.93 -6.69
C ILE A 68 -22.74 -35.75 -5.72
N ALA A 69 -23.26 -35.86 -4.50
CA ALA A 69 -23.14 -34.82 -3.49
C ALA A 69 -21.67 -34.55 -3.10
N VAL A 70 -20.88 -35.61 -2.88
CA VAL A 70 -19.45 -35.48 -2.55
C VAL A 70 -18.67 -34.86 -3.73
N TYR A 71 -18.98 -35.26 -4.96
CA TYR A 71 -18.36 -34.69 -6.16
C TYR A 71 -18.60 -33.18 -6.26
N PHE A 72 -19.86 -32.72 -6.17
CA PHE A 72 -20.17 -31.29 -6.23
C PHE A 72 -19.62 -30.51 -5.03
N CYS A 73 -19.61 -31.10 -3.84
CA CYS A 73 -18.99 -30.49 -2.66
C CYS A 73 -17.49 -30.25 -2.88
N GLY A 74 -16.78 -31.24 -3.43
CA GLY A 74 -15.36 -31.12 -3.77
C GLY A 74 -15.11 -30.03 -4.82
N LEU A 75 -15.88 -30.05 -5.92
CA LEU A 75 -15.77 -29.04 -6.98
C LEU A 75 -15.99 -27.61 -6.45
N LEU A 76 -17.09 -27.37 -5.73
CA LEU A 76 -17.41 -26.05 -5.18
C LEU A 76 -16.35 -25.58 -4.17
N SER A 77 -15.80 -26.50 -3.39
CA SER A 77 -14.73 -26.19 -2.44
C SER A 77 -13.45 -25.75 -3.15
N LEU A 78 -13.07 -26.43 -4.25
CA LEU A 78 -11.90 -26.06 -5.06
C LEU A 78 -12.09 -24.70 -5.74
N GLU A 79 -13.24 -24.45 -6.34
CA GLU A 79 -13.57 -23.14 -6.95
C GLU A 79 -13.56 -22.01 -5.91
N SER A 80 -14.12 -22.25 -4.71
CA SER A 80 -14.08 -21.29 -3.62
C SER A 80 -12.66 -21.04 -3.13
N TRP A 81 -11.83 -22.08 -3.06
CA TRP A 81 -10.44 -21.96 -2.67
C TRP A 81 -9.63 -21.17 -3.70
N GLU A 82 -9.80 -21.48 -4.98
CA GLU A 82 -9.16 -20.73 -6.07
C GLU A 82 -9.59 -19.27 -6.06
N ARG A 83 -10.89 -18.99 -5.90
CA ARG A 83 -11.39 -17.62 -5.78
C ARG A 83 -10.77 -16.88 -4.59
N PHE A 84 -10.62 -17.55 -3.45
CA PHE A 84 -9.96 -16.96 -2.28
C PHE A 84 -8.49 -16.61 -2.54
N GLN A 85 -7.76 -17.47 -3.25
CA GLN A 85 -6.35 -17.25 -3.58
C GLN A 85 -6.15 -16.22 -4.70
N THR A 86 -7.01 -16.21 -5.71
CA THR A 86 -6.85 -15.40 -6.94
C THR A 86 -7.53 -14.04 -6.86
N LYS A 87 -8.67 -13.94 -6.16
CA LYS A 87 -9.45 -12.70 -6.02
C LYS A 87 -9.30 -12.16 -4.61
N SER A 88 -8.11 -11.64 -4.32
CA SER A 88 -7.82 -10.99 -3.07
C SER A 88 -8.30 -9.53 -3.10
N THR A 89 -9.19 -9.23 -2.15
CA THR A 89 -9.67 -7.88 -1.77
C THR A 89 -10.66 -7.23 -2.73
N VAL A 90 -11.86 -6.91 -2.21
CA VAL A 90 -12.81 -6.02 -2.87
C VAL A 90 -12.58 -4.62 -2.31
N VAL A 91 -12.20 -3.68 -3.19
CA VAL A 91 -12.09 -2.27 -2.82
C VAL A 91 -13.43 -1.60 -3.11
N THR A 92 -14.08 -1.14 -2.05
CA THR A 92 -15.29 -0.31 -2.17
C THR A 92 -14.90 1.14 -1.89
N ILE A 93 -15.29 2.04 -2.79
CA ILE A 93 -15.06 3.48 -2.61
C ILE A 93 -16.33 4.06 -1.99
N GLU A 94 -16.22 4.55 -0.76
CA GLU A 94 -17.27 5.33 -0.12
C GLU A 94 -17.09 6.81 -0.45
N LYS A 95 -18.19 7.49 -0.79
CA LYS A 95 -18.22 8.93 -1.04
C LYS A 95 -19.01 9.59 0.07
N ASP A 96 -18.34 9.88 1.17
CA ASP A 96 -18.93 10.65 2.26
C ASP A 96 -18.40 12.08 2.22
N HIS A 97 -18.87 12.91 1.28
CA HIS A 97 -18.41 14.30 1.19
C HIS A 97 -19.14 15.24 2.16
N TYR A 98 -20.25 14.82 2.77
CA TYR A 98 -21.04 15.65 3.67
C TYR A 98 -20.53 15.64 5.12
N TYR A 99 -19.93 14.53 5.57
CA TYR A 99 -19.37 14.42 6.94
C TYR A 99 -17.83 14.48 6.98
N TRP A 100 -17.19 14.73 5.84
CA TRP A 100 -15.74 14.76 5.72
C TRP A 100 -15.15 16.05 6.31
N ASN A 101 -14.50 15.91 7.46
CA ASN A 101 -13.71 16.98 8.09
C ASN A 101 -12.22 16.80 7.75
N ILE A 102 -11.76 17.36 6.63
CA ILE A 102 -10.32 17.49 6.36
C ILE A 102 -9.80 18.88 6.61
N SER A 103 -8.58 18.90 7.13
CA SER A 103 -7.73 20.08 7.06
C SER A 103 -7.43 20.42 5.60
N MET A 104 -7.23 21.72 5.33
CA MET A 104 -6.73 22.19 4.04
C MET A 104 -5.44 21.43 3.68
N PRO A 105 -5.19 21.05 2.41
CA PRO A 105 -3.89 20.49 2.04
C PRO A 105 -2.80 21.57 2.00
N SER A 106 -1.54 21.16 2.09
CA SER A 106 -0.43 22.03 1.73
C SER A 106 -0.46 22.29 0.22
N LEU A 107 -0.36 23.55 -0.18
CA LEU A 107 -0.28 23.95 -1.60
C LEU A 107 1.05 24.65 -1.83
N THR A 108 1.80 24.20 -2.83
CA THR A 108 3.06 24.81 -3.27
C THR A 108 2.94 25.20 -4.73
N ILE A 109 3.18 26.48 -5.03
CA ILE A 109 3.13 27.03 -6.39
C ILE A 109 4.51 27.59 -6.72
N CYS A 110 5.12 27.12 -7.80
CA CYS A 110 6.40 27.62 -8.30
C CYS A 110 6.15 28.45 -9.56
N PRO A 111 6.51 29.74 -9.58
CA PRO A 111 6.38 30.54 -10.79
C PRO A 111 7.39 30.09 -11.85
N MET A 112 6.95 30.06 -13.11
CA MET A 112 7.84 29.79 -14.25
C MET A 112 8.80 30.95 -14.49
N ASN A 113 8.29 32.18 -14.37
CA ASN A 113 9.11 33.39 -14.41
C ASN A 113 9.57 33.70 -12.98
N ARG A 114 10.84 33.43 -12.68
CA ARG A 114 11.39 33.54 -11.32
C ARG A 114 12.02 34.89 -11.02
N ILE A 115 12.55 35.54 -12.05
CA ILE A 115 13.23 36.82 -11.93
C ILE A 115 12.26 37.89 -12.40
N ASP A 116 12.03 38.89 -11.55
CA ASP A 116 11.29 40.08 -11.94
C ASP A 116 12.22 41.01 -12.72
N GLU A 117 11.89 41.29 -13.98
CA GLU A 117 12.69 42.15 -14.86
C GLU A 117 12.86 43.56 -14.28
N LYS A 118 11.85 44.12 -13.60
CA LYS A 118 11.93 45.47 -13.01
C LYS A 118 12.91 45.49 -11.85
N LEU A 119 12.86 44.48 -10.97
CA LEU A 119 13.81 44.34 -9.86
C LEU A 119 15.23 44.13 -10.39
N PHE A 120 15.39 43.35 -11.47
CA PHE A 120 16.67 43.18 -12.14
C PHE A 120 17.22 44.49 -12.72
N HIS A 121 16.39 45.26 -13.43
CA HIS A 121 16.81 46.55 -13.96
C HIS A 121 17.21 47.53 -12.85
N GLN A 122 16.43 47.59 -11.76
CA GLN A 122 16.78 48.40 -10.58
C GLN A 122 18.10 47.95 -9.94
N PHE A 123 18.35 46.64 -9.87
CA PHE A 123 19.61 46.09 -9.38
C PHE A 123 20.78 46.52 -10.27
N CYS A 124 20.65 46.45 -11.60
CA CYS A 124 21.69 46.87 -12.52
C CYS A 124 21.98 48.38 -12.42
N ASP A 125 20.93 49.21 -12.36
CA ASP A 125 21.07 50.66 -12.27
C ASP A 125 21.73 51.09 -10.96
N LYS A 126 21.40 50.42 -9.84
CA LYS A 126 22.04 50.66 -8.53
C LYS A 126 23.53 50.30 -8.53
N ASN A 127 23.93 49.34 -9.35
CA ASN A 127 25.30 48.84 -9.44
C ASN A 127 26.07 49.43 -10.64
N TYR A 128 25.54 50.47 -11.30
CA TYR A 128 26.17 51.15 -12.43
C TYR A 128 26.50 50.25 -13.64
N ILE A 129 25.72 49.18 -13.83
CA ILE A 129 25.79 48.35 -15.03
C ILE A 129 24.88 49.02 -16.05
N HIS A 130 25.45 49.67 -17.06
CA HIS A 130 24.69 50.42 -18.07
C HIS A 130 24.78 49.81 -19.46
N ASP A 131 25.80 48.99 -19.72
CA ASP A 131 25.96 48.32 -21.00
C ASP A 131 24.85 47.30 -21.24
N SER A 132 24.27 47.33 -22.44
CA SER A 132 23.11 46.50 -22.77
C SER A 132 23.47 45.02 -22.92
N GLU A 133 24.66 44.73 -23.44
CA GLU A 133 25.14 43.36 -23.64
C GLU A 133 25.48 42.73 -22.28
N GLU A 134 26.17 43.49 -21.41
CA GLU A 134 26.43 43.06 -20.03
C GLU A 134 25.14 42.77 -19.23
N LYS A 135 24.10 43.61 -19.39
CA LYS A 135 22.79 43.39 -18.75
C LYS A 135 22.12 42.10 -19.25
N GLU A 136 22.13 41.87 -20.56
CA GLU A 136 21.50 40.69 -21.17
C GLU A 136 22.21 39.39 -20.75
N GLU A 137 23.55 39.37 -20.80
CA GLU A 137 24.35 38.22 -20.38
C GLU A 137 24.15 37.91 -18.88
N LEU A 138 24.14 38.95 -18.03
CA LEU A 138 23.90 38.79 -16.60
C LEU A 138 22.48 38.27 -16.31
N PHE A 139 21.48 38.81 -17.00
CA PHE A 139 20.09 38.32 -16.86
C PHE A 139 20.00 36.85 -17.25
N ALA A 140 20.57 36.47 -18.40
CA ALA A 140 20.56 35.10 -18.89
C ALA A 140 21.27 34.13 -17.93
N PHE A 141 22.37 34.55 -17.29
CA PHE A 141 23.03 33.77 -16.23
C PHE A 141 22.10 33.58 -15.02
N ILE A 142 21.58 34.67 -14.44
CA ILE A 142 20.74 34.62 -13.24
C ILE A 142 19.45 33.82 -13.50
N GLU A 143 18.82 34.00 -14.65
CA GLU A 143 17.63 33.25 -15.05
C GLU A 143 17.95 31.76 -15.22
N SER A 144 19.06 31.41 -15.88
CA SER A 144 19.47 30.01 -16.03
C SER A 144 19.80 29.35 -14.68
N LEU A 145 20.36 30.12 -13.75
CA LEU A 145 20.66 29.67 -12.40
C LEU A 145 19.39 29.47 -11.58
N ALA A 146 18.42 30.40 -11.65
CA ALA A 146 17.13 30.31 -10.98
C ALA A 146 16.27 29.15 -11.52
N ASN A 147 16.38 28.85 -12.82
CA ASN A 147 15.71 27.73 -13.48
C ASN A 147 16.51 26.41 -13.45
N SER A 148 17.66 26.40 -12.78
CA SER A 148 18.44 25.18 -12.63
C SER A 148 17.76 24.21 -11.66
N THR A 149 17.89 22.93 -11.98
CA THR A 149 17.40 21.74 -11.30
C THR A 149 18.56 20.76 -11.26
N TYR A 150 18.40 19.67 -10.51
CA TYR A 150 19.41 18.60 -10.47
C TYR A 150 19.79 18.09 -11.87
N MET A 151 18.86 18.09 -12.83
CA MET A 151 19.08 17.51 -14.16
C MET A 151 19.79 18.45 -15.15
N ASN A 152 19.66 19.77 -14.99
CA ASN A 152 20.16 20.76 -15.94
C ASN A 152 21.20 21.72 -15.32
N PHE A 153 21.74 21.39 -14.14
CA PHE A 153 22.79 22.20 -13.48
C PHE A 153 24.05 22.36 -14.34
N GLY A 154 24.37 21.38 -15.19
CA GLY A 154 25.48 21.47 -16.14
C GLY A 154 25.28 22.47 -17.28
N ASN A 155 24.07 22.99 -17.48
CA ASN A 155 23.70 23.87 -18.60
C ASN A 155 23.51 25.34 -18.17
N ILE A 156 24.01 25.73 -17.00
CA ILE A 156 23.96 27.13 -16.54
C ILE A 156 24.78 28.00 -17.50
N LYS A 157 24.19 29.10 -17.97
CA LYS A 157 24.80 29.99 -18.96
C LYS A 157 25.86 30.86 -18.29
N GLY A 158 27.14 30.62 -18.52
CA GLY A 158 28.23 31.48 -18.06
C GLY A 158 28.90 32.25 -19.20
N SER A 159 29.44 33.44 -18.91
CA SER A 159 30.31 34.19 -19.82
C SER A 159 31.44 34.87 -19.04
N GLN A 160 32.53 35.22 -19.73
CA GLN A 160 33.66 35.93 -19.10
C GLN A 160 33.25 37.32 -18.59
N ASN A 161 32.28 37.98 -19.25
CA ASN A 161 31.76 39.26 -18.80
C ASN A 161 30.95 39.09 -17.51
N VAL A 162 30.13 38.06 -17.40
CA VAL A 162 29.39 37.74 -16.18
C VAL A 162 30.36 37.49 -15.02
N ASP A 163 31.42 36.69 -15.22
CA ASP A 163 32.44 36.45 -14.19
C ASP A 163 33.13 37.75 -13.74
N ARG A 164 33.40 38.66 -14.67
CA ARG A 164 33.95 39.99 -14.38
C ARG A 164 32.97 40.85 -13.59
N ILE A 165 31.68 40.84 -13.93
CA ILE A 165 30.65 41.59 -13.21
C ILE A 165 30.49 41.04 -11.79
N LEU A 166 30.37 39.72 -11.63
CA LEU A 166 30.23 39.07 -10.33
C LEU A 166 31.44 39.34 -9.42
N SER A 167 32.65 39.31 -9.97
CA SER A 167 33.87 39.65 -9.22
C SER A 167 33.93 41.13 -8.84
N MET A 168 33.50 42.04 -9.72
CA MET A 168 33.39 43.48 -9.41
C MET A 168 32.40 43.74 -8.26
N LEU A 169 31.24 43.07 -8.30
CA LEU A 169 30.21 43.16 -7.26
C LEU A 169 30.53 42.34 -6.01
N ARG A 170 31.63 41.57 -6.02
CA ARG A 170 32.06 40.64 -4.96
C ARG A 170 31.00 39.60 -4.60
N ILE A 171 30.19 39.19 -5.57
CA ILE A 171 29.16 38.16 -5.42
C ILE A 171 29.83 36.80 -5.57
N GLN A 172 29.78 35.98 -4.54
CA GLN A 172 30.30 34.62 -4.56
C GLN A 172 29.18 33.60 -4.78
N PRO A 173 29.48 32.36 -5.16
CA PRO A 173 28.45 31.33 -5.37
C PRO A 173 27.53 31.08 -4.16
N LYS A 174 28.03 31.28 -2.94
CA LYS A 174 27.23 31.22 -1.70
C LYS A 174 26.12 32.28 -1.62
N ASP A 175 26.27 33.38 -2.35
CA ASP A 175 25.36 34.53 -2.31
C ASP A 175 24.28 34.44 -3.40
N TYR A 176 24.46 33.57 -4.41
CA TYR A 176 23.55 33.46 -5.55
C TYR A 176 22.09 33.20 -5.15
N MET A 177 21.87 32.36 -4.14
CA MET A 177 20.52 32.07 -3.68
C MET A 177 19.83 33.31 -3.10
N SER A 178 20.58 34.12 -2.34
CA SER A 178 20.09 35.37 -1.77
C SER A 178 19.86 36.44 -2.85
N LEU A 179 20.71 36.47 -3.88
CA LEU A 179 20.55 37.34 -5.04
C LEU A 179 19.26 37.00 -5.79
N ILE A 180 19.06 35.72 -6.12
CA ILE A 180 17.84 35.25 -6.79
C ILE A 180 16.61 35.59 -5.94
N ALA A 181 16.64 35.32 -4.63
CA ALA A 181 15.52 35.64 -3.74
C ALA A 181 15.18 37.13 -3.70
N ASN A 182 16.18 38.02 -3.74
CA ASN A 182 15.96 39.46 -3.80
C ASN A 182 15.44 39.94 -5.17
N LEU A 183 15.74 39.20 -6.24
CA LEU A 183 15.28 39.48 -7.59
C LEU A 183 13.95 38.79 -7.93
N THR A 184 13.47 37.89 -7.07
CA THR A 184 12.15 37.28 -7.15
C THR A 184 11.15 38.14 -6.38
N GLU A 185 10.10 38.60 -7.04
CA GLU A 185 9.06 39.40 -6.40
C GLU A 185 8.31 38.58 -5.32
N ASP A 186 8.43 38.97 -4.05
CA ASP A 186 7.69 38.38 -2.94
C ASP A 186 6.42 39.17 -2.60
N LEU A 187 5.30 38.75 -3.17
CA LEU A 187 3.97 39.31 -2.87
C LEU A 187 3.34 38.73 -1.60
N THR A 188 3.91 37.70 -0.99
CA THR A 188 3.29 37.02 0.17
C THR A 188 3.18 37.92 1.40
N ARG A 189 4.02 38.95 1.46
CA ARG A 189 4.08 39.90 2.57
C ARG A 189 3.25 41.16 2.34
N ARG A 190 2.68 41.35 1.15
CA ARG A 190 1.89 42.54 0.83
C ARG A 190 0.61 42.53 1.66
N ASP A 191 0.36 43.62 2.40
CA ASP A 191 -0.85 43.78 3.20
C ASP A 191 -2.02 44.31 2.36
N ASP A 192 -2.26 43.66 1.22
CA ASP A 192 -3.40 43.99 0.36
C ASP A 192 -4.55 43.06 0.68
N GLN A 193 -5.63 43.62 1.22
CA GLN A 193 -6.80 42.84 1.62
C GLN A 193 -7.54 42.24 0.43
N GLU A 194 -7.45 42.85 -0.76
CA GLU A 194 -8.17 42.40 -1.96
C GLU A 194 -7.50 41.19 -2.63
N LEU A 195 -6.18 41.03 -2.47
CA LEU A 195 -5.39 39.96 -3.09
C LEU A 195 -5.20 38.72 -2.21
N ARG A 196 -5.80 38.70 -1.01
CA ARG A 196 -5.63 37.60 -0.03
C ARG A 196 -6.54 36.41 -0.34
N VAL A 197 -5.95 35.21 -0.33
CA VAL A 197 -6.69 33.95 -0.34
C VAL A 197 -7.44 33.80 0.98
N ARG A 198 -8.78 33.70 0.92
CA ARG A 198 -9.65 33.55 2.09
C ARG A 198 -10.35 32.19 2.07
N SER A 199 -10.51 31.61 3.25
CA SER A 199 -11.43 30.49 3.44
C SER A 199 -12.88 30.96 3.26
N GLN A 200 -13.77 30.07 2.80
CA GLN A 200 -15.23 30.32 2.69
C GLN A 200 -15.82 30.90 3.98
N ASN A 201 -15.29 30.48 5.13
CA ASN A 201 -15.78 30.93 6.43
C ASN A 201 -15.21 32.29 6.86
N ASN A 202 -14.27 32.90 6.12
CA ASN A 202 -13.61 34.17 6.43
C ASN A 202 -12.92 34.26 7.82
N LEU A 203 -12.83 33.15 8.57
CA LEU A 203 -12.33 33.11 9.95
C LEU A 203 -10.81 32.87 10.03
N GLU A 204 -10.20 32.30 8.99
CA GLU A 204 -8.78 31.98 8.96
C GLU A 204 -8.10 32.53 7.72
N TYR A 205 -6.98 33.22 7.92
CA TYR A 205 -6.12 33.70 6.86
C TYR A 205 -5.12 32.59 6.47
N ILE A 206 -5.10 32.26 5.20
CA ILE A 206 -4.18 31.26 4.66
C ILE A 206 -2.86 31.98 4.39
N ARG A 207 -1.86 31.74 5.24
CA ARG A 207 -0.54 32.37 5.09
C ARG A 207 0.29 31.62 4.06
N THR A 208 0.65 32.34 2.99
CA THR A 208 1.64 31.88 2.01
C THR A 208 3.02 32.39 2.42
N MET A 209 4.05 31.58 2.19
CA MET A 209 5.44 31.95 2.45
C MET A 209 6.30 31.59 1.24
N GLN A 210 7.29 32.42 0.93
CA GLN A 210 8.32 32.07 -0.04
C GLN A 210 9.24 31.01 0.58
N THR A 211 9.41 29.88 -0.09
CA THR A 211 10.17 28.71 0.38
C THR A 211 11.12 28.19 -0.70
N LEU A 212 12.30 27.75 -0.28
CA LEU A 212 13.25 27.07 -1.16
C LEU A 212 12.89 25.59 -1.32
N THR A 213 12.75 25.15 -2.56
CA THR A 213 12.46 23.76 -2.95
C THR A 213 13.51 23.23 -3.92
N GLU A 214 13.45 21.93 -4.26
CA GLU A 214 14.29 21.35 -5.32
C GLU A 214 14.03 21.97 -6.72
N TYR A 215 12.86 22.55 -6.90
CA TYR A 215 12.48 23.32 -8.07
C TYR A 215 12.81 24.81 -7.89
N GLY A 216 13.65 25.22 -6.93
CA GLY A 216 13.97 26.62 -6.67
C GLY A 216 12.97 27.34 -5.76
N ILE A 217 12.87 28.66 -5.89
CA ILE A 217 12.00 29.50 -5.06
C ILE A 217 10.53 29.30 -5.46
N CYS A 218 9.71 28.91 -4.48
CA CYS A 218 8.28 28.68 -4.64
C CYS A 218 7.49 29.30 -3.48
N TYR A 219 6.16 29.26 -3.60
CA TYR A 219 5.23 29.79 -2.62
C TYR A 219 4.41 28.67 -2.01
N THR A 220 4.61 28.43 -0.72
CA THR A 220 3.95 27.34 0.00
C THR A 220 2.99 27.88 1.05
N THR A 221 1.86 27.22 1.19
CA THR A 221 0.87 27.46 2.23
C THR A 221 0.49 26.18 2.96
N ASN A 222 0.06 26.33 4.21
CA ASN A 222 -0.41 25.26 5.09
C ASN A 222 0.54 24.07 5.20
N ASN A 223 1.82 24.37 5.38
CA ASN A 223 2.89 23.39 5.50
C ASN A 223 3.66 23.61 6.80
N LEU A 224 3.83 22.55 7.59
CA LEU A 224 4.52 22.60 8.88
C LEU A 224 6.01 22.94 8.76
N ILE A 225 6.65 22.55 7.66
CA ILE A 225 8.10 22.67 7.45
C ILE A 225 8.45 23.99 6.72
N ALA A 226 7.51 24.55 5.95
CA ALA A 226 7.72 25.77 5.17
C ALA A 226 8.38 26.94 5.95
N PRO A 227 8.03 27.23 7.23
CA PRO A 227 8.67 28.31 7.99
C PRO A 227 10.18 28.13 8.19
N ASN A 228 10.70 26.90 8.16
CA ASN A 228 12.12 26.59 8.30
C ASN A 228 12.88 26.62 6.96
N LEU A 229 12.16 26.68 5.85
CA LEU A 229 12.71 26.68 4.48
C LEU A 229 12.52 28.04 3.79
N THR A 230 12.18 29.07 4.55
CA THR A 230 12.03 30.41 4.00
C THR A 230 13.36 30.94 3.52
N THR A 231 13.36 31.65 2.40
CA THR A 231 14.52 32.27 1.73
C THR A 231 15.10 33.49 2.48
N ARG A 232 14.98 33.52 3.82
CA ARG A 232 15.25 34.68 4.67
C ARG A 232 16.52 34.55 5.51
#